data_AF-A0A6G0UM47-F1
#
_entry.id   AF-A0A6G0UM47-F1
#
_cell.length_a   1.000
_cell.length_b   1.000
_cell.length_c   1.000
_cell.angle_alpha   90.00
_cell.angle_beta   90.00
_cell.angle_gamma   90.00
#
_symmetry.space_group_name_H-M   'P 1'
#
loop_
_entity.id
_entity.type
_entity.pdbx_description
1 polymer ?
#
loop_
_entity_poly.entity_id
_entity_poly.type
_entity_poly.pdbx_seq_one_letter_code
_entity_poly.pdbx_strand_id
1 'polypeptide(L)'
;MSTTTNPSDDSSPLDFCKKVKEKVDPIFESLQSVPMALPPLRRKRVAVDIQHAEYMARLESFNKVPGRWFLLPESVSPVSLAVHGWSAFNESTVKCGECGGFLSVKVPTPNVSSPKAAGFAVKYITNNMRSSHSNSCRWHSKEPARIPEESYNLLDAFSKIRNFFKKSRIQAPKIVSKNPDESFLLEDPIRMDLADFLEEDEDACLLALYGWLPDPASRIQNEGLKCRFCATRIVVKPYSLPSDFHPIKFHQRYCPIRSNTQSHVVNIVLKALANKNHFYALYYRMDDVLLGSSESEDVSSEEEVPSMLDIPDNLTYRWPKNIVEIGEASIPEELSNRKIQLKLHRASDKICAFGSMGNTRICCVVMTPVNESDQEDFEAGVSVKLKGATYVNEITLRDCIQSIIPSSRLKRTFIDIAFHVYSDAGNVIPTALMTVLLALTASRVDVKGIVTCVTVLITPEGNLVVNPTKEEEQKARDKIPEFAYVTVMKVMKDDHVRWWDVEGLPKASQVSKAMAKASSEASALYPHMATIVQKLMESGENEF
;
A
#
# COMPACT_ATOMS: atom_id res chain seq x y z
N MET A 1 -63.41 -29.19 -46.44
CA MET A 1 -64.31 -28.14 -45.94
C MET A 1 -64.00 -27.96 -44.47
N SER A 2 -63.17 -26.96 -44.14
CA SER A 2 -62.71 -26.72 -42.78
C SER A 2 -63.03 -25.27 -42.43
N THR A 3 -64.03 -25.10 -41.56
CA THR A 3 -64.51 -23.83 -41.04
C THR A 3 -63.60 -23.36 -39.91
N THR A 4 -62.85 -22.29 -40.15
CA THR A 4 -62.16 -21.50 -39.12
C THR A 4 -63.15 -20.56 -38.44
N THR A 5 -63.41 -20.79 -37.15
CA THR A 5 -64.13 -19.87 -36.26
C THR A 5 -63.15 -18.90 -35.62
N ASN A 6 -63.27 -17.60 -35.91
CA ASN A 6 -62.61 -16.54 -35.16
C ASN A 6 -63.38 -16.25 -33.87
N PRO A 7 -62.73 -16.14 -32.71
CA PRO A 7 -63.37 -15.61 -31.51
C PRO A 7 -63.36 -14.08 -31.56
N SER A 8 -64.54 -13.49 -31.55
CA SER A 8 -64.79 -12.07 -31.32
C SER A 8 -64.73 -11.79 -29.82
N ASP A 9 -63.56 -11.44 -29.31
CA ASP A 9 -63.39 -10.92 -27.95
C ASP A 9 -63.26 -9.38 -28.00
N ASP A 10 -64.41 -8.71 -28.16
CA ASP A 10 -64.58 -7.25 -28.00
C ASP A 10 -64.60 -6.86 -26.51
N SER A 11 -63.58 -7.27 -25.74
CA SER A 11 -63.36 -6.67 -24.43
C SER A 11 -62.50 -5.42 -24.62
N SER A 12 -63.10 -4.24 -24.43
CA SER A 12 -62.37 -2.98 -24.62
C SER A 12 -61.12 -2.95 -23.73
N PRO A 13 -60.01 -2.34 -24.17
CA PRO A 13 -58.78 -2.21 -23.36
C PRO A 13 -59.01 -1.60 -21.97
N LEU A 14 -60.09 -0.83 -21.80
CA LEU A 14 -60.50 -0.26 -20.53
C LEU A 14 -61.00 -1.31 -19.53
N ASP A 15 -61.69 -2.35 -19.99
CA ASP A 15 -62.16 -3.44 -19.12
C ASP A 15 -61.01 -4.33 -18.64
N PHE A 16 -59.98 -4.50 -19.45
CA PHE A 16 -58.75 -5.17 -19.03
C PHE A 16 -58.04 -4.39 -17.93
N CYS A 17 -57.83 -3.07 -18.13
CA CYS A 17 -57.21 -2.22 -17.12
C CYS A 17 -58.00 -2.19 -15.81
N LYS A 18 -59.33 -2.20 -15.86
CA LYS A 18 -60.19 -2.24 -14.69
C LYS A 18 -60.06 -3.57 -13.93
N LYS A 19 -60.08 -4.70 -14.63
CA LYS A 19 -59.86 -6.04 -14.04
C LYS A 19 -58.46 -6.21 -13.45
N VAL A 20 -57.44 -5.59 -14.06
CA VAL A 20 -56.08 -5.58 -13.49
C VAL A 20 -56.04 -4.75 -12.22
N LYS A 21 -56.63 -3.56 -12.22
CA LYS A 21 -56.67 -2.68 -11.05
C LYS A 21 -57.41 -3.33 -9.86
N GLU A 22 -58.57 -3.92 -10.10
CA GLU A 22 -59.35 -4.64 -9.08
C GLU A 22 -58.58 -5.82 -8.45
N LYS A 23 -57.63 -6.42 -9.17
CA LYS A 23 -56.76 -7.48 -8.64
C LYS A 23 -55.51 -6.95 -7.92
N VAL A 24 -55.02 -5.76 -8.29
CA VAL A 24 -53.77 -5.21 -7.77
C VAL A 24 -53.98 -4.38 -6.50
N ASP A 25 -55.08 -3.64 -6.41
CA ASP A 25 -55.36 -2.76 -5.27
C ASP A 25 -55.39 -3.50 -3.90
N PRO A 26 -56.00 -4.70 -3.77
CA PRO A 26 -55.96 -5.44 -2.50
C PRO A 26 -54.55 -5.91 -2.10
N ILE A 27 -53.70 -6.21 -3.10
CA ILE A 27 -52.30 -6.59 -2.87
C ILE A 27 -51.52 -5.38 -2.36
N PHE A 28 -51.77 -4.21 -2.95
CA PHE A 28 -51.13 -2.96 -2.55
C PHE A 28 -51.53 -2.52 -1.15
N GLU A 29 -52.80 -2.64 -0.79
CA GLU A 29 -53.29 -2.37 0.57
C GLU A 29 -52.71 -3.36 1.60
N SER A 30 -52.56 -4.65 1.24
CA SER A 30 -51.92 -5.64 2.11
C SER A 30 -50.44 -5.31 2.38
N LEU A 31 -49.73 -4.76 1.40
CA LEU A 31 -48.32 -4.38 1.53
C LEU A 31 -48.12 -3.12 2.38
N GLN A 32 -49.10 -2.20 2.42
CA GLN A 32 -49.06 -1.01 3.28
C GLN A 32 -49.31 -1.33 4.76
N SER A 33 -49.91 -2.47 5.07
CA SER A 33 -50.17 -2.92 6.45
C SER A 33 -48.98 -3.59 7.14
N VAL A 34 -47.90 -3.87 6.42
CA VAL A 34 -46.67 -4.43 7.00
C VAL A 34 -45.91 -3.30 7.69
N PRO A 35 -45.59 -3.39 9.00
CA PRO A 35 -44.78 -2.38 9.66
C PRO A 35 -43.38 -2.41 9.03
N MET A 36 -43.13 -1.48 8.10
CA MET A 36 -41.79 -1.24 7.59
C MET A 36 -40.92 -0.85 8.77
N ALA A 37 -39.97 -1.71 9.13
CA ALA A 37 -38.82 -1.30 9.93
C ALA A 37 -38.25 -0.06 9.25
N LEU A 38 -38.30 1.08 9.94
CA LEU A 38 -37.81 2.35 9.42
C LEU A 38 -36.41 2.10 8.83
N PRO A 39 -36.18 2.41 7.54
CA PRO A 39 -34.84 2.30 6.98
C PRO A 39 -33.89 3.06 7.90
N PRO A 40 -32.71 2.50 8.25
CA PRO A 40 -31.81 3.12 9.20
C PRO A 40 -31.61 4.57 8.76
N LEU A 41 -32.01 5.50 9.64
CA LEU A 41 -31.95 6.94 9.39
C LEU A 41 -30.59 7.22 8.76
N ARG A 42 -30.59 7.67 7.49
CA ARG A 42 -29.36 8.11 6.80
C ARG A 42 -28.78 9.22 7.65
N ARG A 43 -27.81 8.88 8.52
CA ARG A 43 -27.10 9.84 9.34
C ARG A 43 -26.57 10.91 8.38
N LYS A 44 -26.97 12.17 8.61
CA LYS A 44 -26.38 13.30 7.88
C LYS A 44 -24.87 13.14 7.99
N ARG A 45 -24.21 13.08 6.83
CA ARG A 45 -22.76 12.93 6.75
C ARG A 45 -22.17 14.25 7.23
N VAL A 46 -21.66 14.26 8.44
CA VAL A 46 -20.92 15.39 9.00
C VAL A 46 -19.46 15.04 8.84
N ALA A 47 -18.67 15.97 8.30
CA ALA A 47 -17.21 15.83 8.26
C ALA A 47 -16.70 15.53 9.66
N VAL A 48 -15.71 14.64 9.77
CA VAL A 48 -15.12 14.30 11.07
C VAL A 48 -14.31 15.51 11.54
N ASP A 49 -14.64 16.04 12.71
CA ASP A 49 -13.79 17.01 13.39
C ASP A 49 -12.62 16.27 14.06
N ILE A 50 -11.39 16.61 13.67
CA ILE A 50 -10.18 16.08 14.29
C ILE A 50 -9.63 17.12 15.25
N GLN A 51 -9.02 16.67 16.34
CA GLN A 51 -8.16 17.53 17.13
C GLN A 51 -6.84 17.81 16.38
N HIS A 52 -6.33 19.04 16.46
CA HIS A 52 -5.09 19.43 15.78
C HIS A 52 -3.90 18.55 16.18
N ALA A 53 -3.77 18.23 17.48
CA ALA A 53 -2.73 17.36 17.99
C ALA A 53 -2.74 15.97 17.33
N GLU A 54 -3.93 15.40 17.12
CA GLU A 54 -4.09 14.09 16.48
C GLU A 54 -3.70 14.14 15.00
N TYR A 55 -4.14 15.18 14.28
CA TYR A 55 -3.74 15.42 12.88
C TYR A 55 -2.21 15.56 12.74
N MET A 56 -1.58 16.37 13.60
CA MET A 56 -0.13 16.56 13.59
C MET A 56 0.64 15.30 13.96
N ALA A 57 0.14 14.49 14.90
CA ALA A 57 0.73 13.20 15.23
C ALA A 57 0.73 12.24 14.02
N ARG A 58 -0.36 12.21 13.24
CA ARG A 58 -0.43 11.43 11.99
C ARG A 58 0.61 11.92 10.98
N LEU A 59 0.69 13.23 10.73
CA LEU A 59 1.68 13.78 9.81
C LEU A 59 3.11 13.47 10.23
N GLU A 60 3.38 13.56 11.53
CA GLU A 60 4.69 13.29 12.10
C GLU A 60 5.17 11.85 11.86
N SER A 61 4.24 10.88 11.79
CA SER A 61 4.57 9.49 11.50
C SER A 61 5.30 9.31 10.15
N PHE A 62 4.93 10.10 9.13
CA PHE A 62 5.56 10.06 7.79
C PHE A 62 7.00 10.58 7.78
N ASN A 63 7.39 11.37 8.78
CA ASN A 63 8.77 11.81 8.95
C ASN A 63 9.62 10.80 9.75
N LYS A 64 8.98 9.95 10.57
CA LYS A 64 9.66 8.97 11.43
C LYS A 64 9.93 7.67 10.70
N VAL A 65 9.02 7.25 9.83
CA VAL A 65 9.13 6.02 9.06
C VAL A 65 9.95 6.32 7.79
N PRO A 66 11.10 5.65 7.57
CA PRO A 66 11.88 5.83 6.36
C PRO A 66 10.99 5.56 5.14
N GLY A 67 11.11 6.37 4.10
CA GLY A 67 10.27 6.23 2.92
C GLY A 67 10.29 7.44 2.01
N ARG A 68 9.94 7.21 0.75
CA ARG A 68 9.87 8.26 -0.27
C ARG A 68 8.50 8.96 -0.29
N TRP A 69 7.95 9.23 0.88
CA TRP A 69 6.63 9.87 1.04
C TRP A 69 6.53 11.22 0.32
N PHE A 70 7.65 11.94 0.27
CA PHE A 70 7.81 13.22 -0.37
C PHE A 70 7.78 13.15 -1.92
N LEU A 71 7.88 11.94 -2.50
CA LEU A 71 7.72 11.71 -3.94
C LEU A 71 6.29 11.35 -4.34
N LEU A 72 5.41 11.09 -3.38
CA LEU A 72 4.02 10.75 -3.66
C LEU A 72 3.28 11.94 -4.30
N PRO A 73 2.40 11.70 -5.29
CA PRO A 73 1.55 12.76 -5.84
C PRO A 73 0.66 13.42 -4.78
N GLU A 74 0.24 14.65 -5.02
CA GLU A 74 -0.54 15.48 -4.07
C GLU A 74 -1.81 14.76 -3.56
N SER A 75 -2.53 14.06 -4.44
CA SER A 75 -3.75 13.30 -4.10
C SER A 75 -3.51 12.15 -3.11
N VAL A 76 -2.27 11.68 -2.99
CA VAL A 76 -1.84 10.60 -2.09
C VAL A 76 -0.70 11.06 -1.17
N SER A 77 -0.60 12.37 -0.95
CA SER A 77 0.39 12.97 -0.07
C SER A 77 0.16 12.61 1.41
N PRO A 78 1.17 12.75 2.27
CA PRO A 78 1.02 12.60 3.72
C PRO A 78 -0.15 13.40 4.31
N VAL A 79 -0.40 14.62 3.81
CA VAL A 79 -1.54 15.46 4.21
C VAL A 79 -2.86 14.82 3.79
N SER A 80 -2.99 14.41 2.53
CA SER A 80 -4.18 13.71 2.03
C SER A 80 -4.47 12.43 2.83
N LEU A 81 -3.42 11.66 3.16
CA LEU A 81 -3.53 10.45 3.97
C LEU A 81 -3.95 10.75 5.41
N ALA A 82 -3.34 11.75 6.05
CA ALA A 82 -3.62 12.12 7.44
C ALA A 82 -5.07 12.61 7.65
N VAL A 83 -5.63 13.39 6.71
CA VAL A 83 -7.04 13.83 6.77
C VAL A 83 -8.05 12.71 6.51
N HIS A 84 -7.58 11.55 6.04
CA HIS A 84 -8.34 10.31 5.96
C HIS A 84 -7.99 9.32 7.09
N GLY A 85 -7.32 9.77 8.15
CA GLY A 85 -7.08 8.95 9.34
C GLY A 85 -5.88 8.01 9.27
N TRP A 86 -5.07 8.10 8.22
CA TRP A 86 -3.92 7.24 7.99
C TRP A 86 -2.64 7.78 8.64
N SER A 87 -1.80 6.88 9.13
CA SER A 87 -0.45 7.16 9.63
C SER A 87 0.54 6.20 8.98
N ALA A 88 1.77 6.63 8.74
CA ALA A 88 2.83 5.78 8.22
C ALA A 88 3.09 4.61 9.17
N PHE A 89 3.10 3.39 8.63
CA PHE A 89 3.41 2.17 9.36
C PHE A 89 4.77 1.61 8.93
N ASN A 90 5.01 1.56 7.61
CA ASN A 90 6.30 1.22 6.99
C ASN A 90 6.46 2.01 5.68
N GLU A 91 7.57 1.86 4.96
CA GLU A 91 7.96 2.70 3.81
C GLU A 91 6.89 2.87 2.70
N SER A 92 5.95 1.94 2.59
CA SER A 92 4.91 1.96 1.55
C SER A 92 3.52 1.55 2.05
N THR A 93 3.32 1.51 3.36
CA THR A 93 2.04 1.11 3.97
C THR A 93 1.65 2.08 5.06
N VAL A 94 0.38 2.45 5.07
CA VAL A 94 -0.22 3.24 6.14
C VAL A 94 -1.20 2.41 6.95
N LYS A 95 -1.32 2.71 8.25
CA LYS A 95 -2.25 2.09 9.19
C LYS A 95 -3.20 3.15 9.75
N CYS A 96 -4.48 2.82 9.88
CA CYS A 96 -5.45 3.67 10.56
C CYS A 96 -5.31 3.48 12.08
N GLY A 97 -5.13 4.57 12.83
CA GLY A 97 -4.99 4.53 14.29
C GLY A 97 -6.23 4.04 15.05
N GLU A 98 -7.42 4.08 14.42
CA GLU A 98 -8.68 3.70 15.08
C GLU A 98 -9.16 2.30 14.73
N CYS A 99 -9.26 1.97 13.44
CA CYS A 99 -9.76 0.66 13.03
C CYS A 99 -8.65 -0.36 12.76
N GLY A 100 -7.38 0.05 12.83
CA GLY A 100 -6.24 -0.82 12.52
C GLY A 100 -6.17 -1.27 11.06
N GLY A 101 -6.99 -0.69 10.17
CA GLY A 101 -6.96 -0.98 8.73
C GLY A 101 -5.61 -0.62 8.13
N PHE A 102 -5.25 -1.28 7.02
CA PHE A 102 -3.99 -1.04 6.30
C PHE A 102 -4.27 -0.67 4.85
N LEU A 103 -3.42 0.18 4.28
CA LEU A 103 -3.45 0.56 2.88
C LEU A 103 -2.03 0.65 2.33
N SER A 104 -1.75 -0.09 1.26
CA SER A 104 -0.50 0.08 0.51
C SER A 104 -0.58 1.34 -0.34
N VAL A 105 0.46 2.18 -0.25
CA VAL A 105 0.61 3.44 -0.98
C VAL A 105 1.79 3.41 -1.97
N LYS A 106 2.23 2.20 -2.36
CA LYS A 106 3.35 2.03 -3.29
C LYS A 106 2.99 2.61 -4.66
N VAL A 107 3.64 3.70 -5.03
CA VAL A 107 3.56 4.28 -6.38
C VAL A 107 4.83 3.90 -7.13
N PRO A 108 4.73 3.18 -8.26
CA PRO A 108 5.87 2.87 -9.11
C PRO A 108 6.66 4.14 -9.49
N THR A 109 7.99 4.07 -9.41
CA THR A 109 8.84 5.21 -9.78
C THR A 109 8.80 5.46 -11.29
N PRO A 110 8.81 6.72 -11.75
CA PRO A 110 8.71 7.05 -13.18
C PRO A 110 9.82 6.43 -14.04
N ASN A 111 10.99 6.17 -13.45
CA ASN A 111 12.14 5.59 -14.17
C ASN A 111 11.99 4.08 -14.41
N VAL A 112 11.13 3.41 -13.65
CA VAL A 112 10.96 1.95 -13.69
C VAL A 112 9.61 1.56 -14.33
N SER A 113 8.68 2.52 -14.46
CA SER A 113 7.31 2.22 -14.84
C SER A 113 6.69 3.31 -15.73
N SER A 114 5.71 2.94 -16.55
CA SER A 114 5.02 3.93 -17.39
C SER A 114 4.25 4.96 -16.54
N PRO A 115 4.10 6.20 -17.01
CA PRO A 115 3.25 7.20 -16.35
C PRO A 115 1.81 6.73 -16.12
N LYS A 116 1.30 5.82 -16.98
CA LYS A 116 -0.03 5.23 -16.83
C LYS A 116 -0.13 4.30 -15.62
N ALA A 117 0.90 3.49 -15.35
CA ALA A 117 0.94 2.60 -14.20
C ALA A 117 0.96 3.40 -12.88
N ALA A 118 1.78 4.46 -12.82
CA ALA A 118 1.77 5.40 -11.70
C ALA A 118 0.39 6.05 -11.53
N GLY A 119 -0.25 6.50 -12.61
CA GLY A 119 -1.60 7.05 -12.57
C GLY A 119 -2.66 6.06 -12.06
N PHE A 120 -2.56 4.78 -12.43
CA PHE A 120 -3.45 3.73 -11.93
C PHE A 120 -3.23 3.46 -10.43
N ALA A 121 -1.97 3.35 -9.99
CA ALA A 121 -1.63 3.17 -8.59
C ALA A 121 -2.19 4.32 -7.74
N VAL A 122 -1.99 5.57 -8.17
CA VAL A 122 -2.54 6.75 -7.49
C VAL A 122 -4.06 6.68 -7.40
N LYS A 123 -4.74 6.36 -8.51
CA LYS A 123 -6.20 6.22 -8.54
C LYS A 123 -6.68 5.10 -7.60
N TYR A 124 -6.00 3.96 -7.58
CA TYR A 124 -6.28 2.86 -6.68
C TYR A 124 -6.13 3.29 -5.22
N ILE A 125 -5.03 3.94 -4.87
CA ILE A 125 -4.78 4.42 -3.50
C ILE A 125 -5.86 5.42 -3.11
N THR A 126 -6.13 6.43 -3.93
CA THR A 126 -7.17 7.44 -3.64
C THR A 126 -8.55 6.82 -3.45
N ASN A 127 -8.93 5.82 -4.25
CA ASN A 127 -10.20 5.11 -4.08
C ASN A 127 -10.24 4.28 -2.79
N ASN A 128 -9.10 3.69 -2.39
CA ASN A 128 -9.01 2.82 -1.22
C ASN A 128 -8.69 3.53 0.09
N MET A 129 -8.32 4.82 0.07
CA MET A 129 -8.18 5.64 1.28
C MET A 129 -9.40 5.61 2.20
N ARG A 130 -10.58 5.27 1.67
CA ARG A 130 -11.83 5.19 2.45
C ARG A 130 -12.26 3.75 2.66
N SER A 131 -12.30 2.95 1.60
CA SER A 131 -12.79 1.57 1.66
C SER A 131 -11.85 0.62 2.41
N SER A 132 -10.58 0.97 2.63
CA SER A 132 -9.66 0.16 3.44
C SER A 132 -9.90 0.30 4.95
N HIS A 133 -10.78 1.20 5.40
CA HIS A 133 -11.21 1.23 6.79
C HIS A 133 -12.30 0.19 7.07
N SER A 134 -12.47 -0.18 8.35
CA SER A 134 -13.67 -0.95 8.73
C SER A 134 -14.93 -0.10 8.50
N ASN A 135 -16.06 -0.74 8.18
CA ASN A 135 -17.35 -0.06 7.99
C ASN A 135 -17.81 0.73 9.24
N SER A 136 -17.30 0.37 10.42
CA SER A 136 -17.56 1.04 11.70
C SER A 136 -16.62 2.22 11.98
N CYS A 137 -15.58 2.41 11.18
CA CYS A 137 -14.58 3.45 11.39
C CYS A 137 -15.12 4.83 11.00
N ARG A 138 -14.85 5.87 11.80
CA ARG A 138 -15.27 7.24 11.45
C ARG A 138 -14.63 7.74 10.14
N TRP A 139 -13.46 7.21 9.78
CA TRP A 139 -12.73 7.54 8.55
C TRP A 139 -13.27 6.87 7.29
N HIS A 140 -14.19 5.90 7.43
CA HIS A 140 -14.90 5.31 6.30
C HIS A 140 -15.89 6.30 5.64
N SER A 141 -16.02 7.51 6.18
CA SER A 141 -16.86 8.57 5.63
C SER A 141 -16.41 9.03 4.22
N LYS A 142 -17.34 9.62 3.45
CA LYS A 142 -17.04 10.15 2.10
C LYS A 142 -16.32 11.49 2.12
N GLU A 143 -16.23 12.17 3.25
CA GLU A 143 -15.60 13.48 3.32
C GLU A 143 -14.28 13.37 4.09
N PRO A 144 -13.19 13.95 3.57
CA PRO A 144 -11.97 14.11 4.35
C PRO A 144 -12.31 14.95 5.57
N ALA A 145 -11.63 14.67 6.67
CA ALA A 145 -11.81 15.48 7.85
C ALA A 145 -11.29 16.91 7.61
N ARG A 146 -11.88 17.86 8.33
CA ARG A 146 -11.45 19.25 8.27
C ARG A 146 -10.08 19.38 8.93
N ILE A 147 -9.16 20.05 8.25
CA ILE A 147 -7.87 20.40 8.84
C ILE A 147 -8.14 21.41 9.95
N PRO A 148 -7.76 21.12 11.20
CA PRO A 148 -8.07 22.00 12.31
C PRO A 148 -7.37 23.35 12.12
N GLU A 149 -8.17 24.43 12.09
CA GLU A 149 -7.65 25.80 12.09
C GLU A 149 -7.14 26.12 13.49
N GLU A 150 -5.81 26.15 13.65
CA GLU A 150 -5.21 26.76 14.83
C GLU A 150 -4.95 28.24 14.57
N SER A 151 -5.11 29.06 15.61
CA SER A 151 -4.68 30.45 15.54
C SER A 151 -3.19 30.51 15.19
N TYR A 152 -2.86 31.37 14.22
CA TYR A 152 -1.49 31.61 13.82
C TYR A 152 -1.11 33.06 14.08
N ASN A 153 -0.27 33.27 15.09
CA ASN A 153 0.33 34.57 15.33
C ASN A 153 1.54 34.74 14.40
N LEU A 154 1.34 35.43 13.29
CA LEU A 154 2.36 35.68 12.28
C LEU A 154 3.55 36.46 12.84
N LEU A 155 3.32 37.42 13.74
CA LEU A 155 4.37 38.25 14.35
C LEU A 155 5.30 37.42 15.25
N ASP A 156 4.74 36.51 16.04
CA ASP A 156 5.51 35.56 16.86
C ASP A 156 6.33 34.60 15.96
N ALA A 157 5.71 34.08 14.90
CA ALA A 157 6.39 33.22 13.94
C ALA A 157 7.56 33.92 13.24
N PHE A 158 7.33 35.15 12.76
CA PHE A 158 8.36 36.00 12.19
C PHE A 158 9.52 36.23 13.16
N SER A 159 9.19 36.62 14.40
CA SER A 159 10.19 36.85 15.45
C SER A 159 11.04 35.59 15.71
N LYS A 160 10.42 34.40 15.71
CA LYS A 160 11.12 33.11 15.87
C LYS A 160 12.07 32.82 14.71
N ILE A 161 11.64 33.02 13.47
CA ILE A 161 12.46 32.76 12.28
C ILE A 161 13.61 33.77 12.17
N ARG A 162 13.33 35.06 12.42
CA ARG A 162 14.35 36.10 12.44
C ARG A 162 15.43 35.80 13.48
N ASN A 163 15.01 35.42 14.70
CA ASN A 163 15.94 35.02 15.76
C ASN A 163 16.71 33.75 15.40
N PHE A 164 16.10 32.81 14.68
CA PHE A 164 16.76 31.63 14.16
C PHE A 164 17.88 32.00 13.18
N PHE A 165 17.64 32.85 12.17
CA PHE A 165 18.71 33.28 11.25
C PHE A 165 19.82 34.05 11.95
N LYS A 166 19.48 34.98 12.84
CA LYS A 166 20.46 35.73 13.66
C LYS A 166 21.36 34.80 14.48
N LYS A 167 20.80 33.80 15.16
CA LYS A 167 21.56 32.85 16.00
C LYS A 167 22.44 31.92 15.18
N SER A 168 21.93 31.46 14.03
CA SER A 168 22.60 30.48 13.19
C SER A 168 23.77 31.06 12.40
N ARG A 169 23.90 32.40 12.37
CA ARG A 169 24.82 33.13 11.48
C ARG A 169 24.62 32.76 10.00
N ILE A 170 23.45 32.21 9.67
CA ILE A 170 23.03 31.90 8.31
C ILE A 170 22.38 33.18 7.79
N GLN A 171 22.91 33.74 6.71
CA GLN A 171 22.20 34.82 6.01
C GLN A 171 20.87 34.27 5.51
N ALA A 172 19.80 35.01 5.76
CA ALA A 172 18.51 34.67 5.18
C ALA A 172 18.67 34.60 3.64
N PRO A 173 18.11 33.56 3.00
CA PRO A 173 18.38 33.29 1.60
C PRO A 173 17.74 34.38 0.72
N LYS A 174 18.54 35.33 0.22
CA LYS A 174 18.05 36.43 -0.63
C LYS A 174 17.19 35.94 -1.81
N ILE A 175 15.90 36.26 -1.80
CA ILE A 175 14.97 35.94 -2.90
C ILE A 175 15.06 37.02 -4.00
N VAL A 176 15.96 36.85 -4.99
CA VAL A 176 16.18 37.85 -6.07
C VAL A 176 15.24 37.63 -7.28
N SER A 177 14.62 38.71 -7.77
CA SER A 177 13.79 38.73 -9.00
C SER A 177 14.64 38.96 -10.27
N LYS A 178 14.31 38.29 -11.38
CA LYS A 178 14.86 38.59 -12.73
C LYS A 178 14.04 39.60 -13.53
N ASN A 179 12.86 40.01 -13.04
CA ASN A 179 12.03 41.01 -13.70
C ASN A 179 11.83 42.21 -12.75
N PRO A 180 12.53 43.34 -12.96
CA PRO A 180 12.41 44.54 -12.11
C PRO A 180 11.10 45.32 -12.33
N ASP A 181 10.35 45.01 -13.40
CA ASP A 181 9.17 45.79 -13.80
C ASP A 181 7.83 45.26 -13.25
N GLU A 182 7.81 44.13 -12.53
CA GLU A 182 6.62 43.65 -11.81
C GLU A 182 6.84 43.81 -10.30
N SER A 183 6.65 45.05 -9.83
CA SER A 183 6.68 45.37 -8.41
C SER A 183 5.55 44.65 -7.67
N PHE A 184 5.90 44.08 -6.50
CA PHE A 184 4.99 43.42 -5.58
C PHE A 184 3.78 44.31 -5.25
N LEU A 185 2.58 43.81 -5.54
CA LEU A 185 1.34 44.35 -4.99
C LEU A 185 0.76 43.32 -4.01
N LEU A 186 1.30 43.33 -2.78
CA LEU A 186 0.49 42.98 -1.61
C LEU A 186 -0.69 43.96 -1.59
N GLU A 187 -1.93 43.49 -1.45
CA GLU A 187 -3.07 44.38 -1.17
C GLU A 187 -2.77 45.22 0.09
N ASP A 188 -3.08 46.53 0.02
CA ASP A 188 -2.72 47.57 1.00
C ASP A 188 -2.92 47.22 2.50
N PRO A 189 -3.94 46.45 2.95
CA PRO A 189 -4.15 46.23 4.38
C PRO A 189 -3.04 45.40 5.06
N ILE A 190 -2.50 44.39 4.37
CA ILE A 190 -1.44 43.52 4.93
C ILE A 190 -0.08 44.17 4.77
N ARG A 191 0.07 45.00 3.74
CA ARG A 191 1.28 45.77 3.51
C ARG A 191 1.48 46.82 4.60
N MET A 192 0.41 47.44 5.12
CA MET A 192 0.52 48.42 6.21
C MET A 192 1.03 47.82 7.54
N ASP A 193 0.57 46.62 7.92
CA ASP A 193 1.00 45.98 9.18
C ASP A 193 2.34 45.24 9.07
N LEU A 194 2.78 44.93 7.84
CA LEU A 194 4.04 44.20 7.57
C LEU A 194 5.12 45.06 6.89
N ALA A 195 4.86 46.31 6.51
CA ALA A 195 5.81 47.18 5.81
C ALA A 195 7.12 47.29 6.57
N ASP A 196 7.04 47.64 7.85
CA ASP A 196 8.19 47.78 8.74
C ASP A 196 9.01 46.47 8.86
N PHE A 197 8.35 45.31 8.73
CA PHE A 197 8.99 44.00 8.84
C PHE A 197 9.59 43.50 7.52
N LEU A 198 8.95 43.82 6.39
CA LEU A 198 9.40 43.47 5.05
C LEU A 198 10.67 44.23 4.66
N GLU A 199 10.83 45.46 5.14
CA GLU A 199 12.05 46.25 4.91
C GLU A 199 13.28 45.67 5.63
N GLU A 200 13.10 44.99 6.77
CA GLU A 200 14.22 44.48 7.56
C GLU A 200 14.67 43.04 7.19
N ASP A 201 13.72 42.12 6.94
CA ASP A 201 14.03 40.69 6.71
C ASP A 201 12.90 39.99 5.92
N GLU A 202 12.76 40.35 4.63
CA GLU A 202 11.72 39.83 3.71
C GLU A 202 11.63 38.29 3.72
N ASP A 203 12.78 37.62 3.72
CA ASP A 203 12.86 36.16 3.64
C ASP A 203 12.30 35.49 4.90
N ALA A 204 12.61 36.03 6.09
CA ALA A 204 12.05 35.56 7.35
C ALA A 204 10.52 35.78 7.41
N CYS A 205 10.03 36.90 6.87
CA CYS A 205 8.61 37.20 6.78
C CYS A 205 7.89 36.20 5.87
N LEU A 206 8.47 35.90 4.71
CA LEU A 206 7.91 34.93 3.77
C LEU A 206 7.88 33.52 4.37
N LEU A 207 8.96 33.06 5.01
CA LEU A 207 8.99 31.76 5.66
C LEU A 207 7.92 31.66 6.76
N ALA A 208 7.74 32.72 7.56
CA ALA A 208 6.68 32.79 8.55
C ALA A 208 5.30 32.72 7.89
N LEU A 209 5.06 33.48 6.81
CA LEU A 209 3.79 33.42 6.09
C LEU A 209 3.44 32.01 5.60
N TYR A 210 4.45 31.24 5.16
CA TYR A 210 4.29 29.84 4.73
C TYR A 210 4.20 28.83 5.89
N GLY A 211 4.18 29.30 7.14
CA GLY A 211 4.05 28.43 8.31
C GLY A 211 5.33 27.72 8.72
N TRP A 212 6.49 28.11 8.20
CA TRP A 212 7.76 27.59 8.66
C TRP A 212 8.09 28.15 10.04
N LEU A 213 8.58 27.29 10.92
CA LEU A 213 9.04 27.66 12.25
C LEU A 213 10.35 26.92 12.54
N PRO A 214 11.22 27.44 13.43
CA PRO A 214 12.37 26.70 13.91
C PRO A 214 11.95 25.33 14.45
N ASP A 215 12.59 24.26 14.00
CA ASP A 215 12.28 22.90 14.46
C ASP A 215 12.99 22.62 15.80
N PRO A 216 12.25 22.55 16.92
CA PRO A 216 12.87 22.27 18.22
C PRO A 216 13.46 20.86 18.30
N ALA A 217 13.03 19.94 17.42
CA ALA A 217 13.54 18.56 17.36
C ALA A 217 14.78 18.41 16.46
N SER A 218 15.26 19.49 15.83
CA SER A 218 16.45 19.43 14.99
C SER A 218 17.68 19.10 15.84
N ARG A 219 18.31 17.94 15.56
CA ARG A 219 19.58 17.52 16.19
C ARG A 219 20.74 18.45 15.82
N ILE A 220 20.65 19.07 14.64
CA ILE A 220 21.60 20.09 14.22
C ILE A 220 21.09 21.41 14.79
N GLN A 221 21.74 21.86 15.86
CA GLN A 221 21.33 23.05 16.60
C GLN A 221 21.24 24.24 15.63
N ASN A 222 20.03 24.80 15.54
CA ASN A 222 19.71 25.99 14.74
C ASN A 222 19.79 25.82 13.21
N GLU A 223 19.66 24.63 12.65
CA GLU A 223 19.60 24.49 11.17
C GLU A 223 18.28 23.94 10.64
N GLY A 224 17.38 23.45 11.50
CA GLY A 224 16.10 22.87 11.07
C GLY A 224 14.94 23.87 11.09
N LEU A 225 14.14 23.89 10.02
CA LEU A 225 12.80 24.47 10.00
C LEU A 225 11.76 23.35 9.83
N LYS A 226 10.60 23.53 10.45
CA LYS A 226 9.43 22.65 10.34
C LYS A 226 8.21 23.48 9.96
N CYS A 227 7.48 23.03 8.94
CA CYS A 227 6.20 23.64 8.61
C CYS A 227 5.13 23.17 9.60
N ARG A 228 4.39 24.12 10.19
CA ARG A 228 3.32 23.82 11.14
C ARG A 228 2.10 23.13 10.53
N PHE A 229 1.90 23.23 9.21
CA PHE A 229 0.66 22.77 8.56
C PHE A 229 0.78 21.38 7.92
N CYS A 230 1.96 21.04 7.40
CA CYS A 230 2.23 19.73 6.79
C CYS A 230 3.32 18.94 7.53
N ALA A 231 3.83 19.45 8.65
CA ALA A 231 4.91 18.87 9.46
C ALA A 231 6.22 18.60 8.68
N THR A 232 6.34 19.08 7.45
CA THR A 232 7.55 18.88 6.63
C THR A 232 8.74 19.55 7.29
N ARG A 233 9.88 18.86 7.32
CA ARG A 233 11.14 19.37 7.87
C ARG A 233 12.14 19.64 6.76
N ILE A 234 12.88 20.72 6.92
CA ILE A 234 13.94 21.12 6.01
C ILE A 234 15.15 21.57 6.84
N VAL A 235 16.36 21.29 6.36
CA VAL A 235 17.59 21.79 6.98
C VAL A 235 18.16 22.91 6.11
N VAL A 236 18.30 24.09 6.67
CA VAL A 236 18.93 25.25 6.03
C VAL A 236 20.44 25.07 6.11
N LYS A 237 21.09 24.80 4.99
CA LYS A 237 22.56 24.76 4.92
C LYS A 237 23.10 25.80 3.94
N PRO A 238 24.26 26.41 4.22
CA PRO A 238 24.85 27.49 3.41
C PRO A 238 25.46 27.06 2.06
N TYR A 239 25.11 25.90 1.50
CA TYR A 239 25.74 25.39 0.26
C TYR A 239 24.96 25.75 -1.02
N SER A 240 25.68 25.83 -2.14
CA SER A 240 25.14 25.98 -3.50
C SER A 240 24.39 24.70 -3.93
N LEU A 241 23.10 24.84 -4.25
CA LEU A 241 22.28 23.75 -4.82
C LEU A 241 22.55 23.57 -6.32
N PRO A 242 22.15 22.41 -6.88
CA PRO A 242 21.78 22.29 -8.29
C PRO A 242 20.68 23.29 -8.65
N SER A 243 20.74 23.88 -9.84
CA SER A 243 19.92 25.01 -10.30
C SER A 243 18.40 24.80 -10.43
N ASP A 244 17.83 23.73 -9.88
CA ASP A 244 16.47 23.28 -10.23
C ASP A 244 15.53 23.01 -9.02
N PHE A 245 16.04 22.96 -7.77
CA PHE A 245 15.21 22.69 -6.58
C PHE A 245 14.62 23.95 -5.90
N HIS A 246 13.29 24.14 -6.03
CA HIS A 246 12.59 25.28 -5.41
C HIS A 246 11.78 24.84 -4.15
N PRO A 247 12.27 25.13 -2.93
CA PRO A 247 11.69 24.61 -1.68
C PRO A 247 10.26 25.06 -1.44
N ILE A 248 9.93 26.31 -1.81
CA ILE A 248 8.55 26.82 -1.74
C ILE A 248 7.62 26.09 -2.72
N LYS A 249 8.01 25.86 -3.98
CA LYS A 249 7.19 25.10 -4.94
C LYS A 249 6.98 23.65 -4.47
N PHE A 250 8.02 23.06 -3.89
CA PHE A 250 7.93 21.73 -3.29
C PHE A 250 6.96 21.70 -2.11
N HIS A 251 7.09 22.67 -1.19
CA HIS A 251 6.20 22.85 -0.04
C HIS A 251 4.75 23.09 -0.45
N GLN A 252 4.53 23.96 -1.44
CA GLN A 252 3.20 24.30 -1.98
C GLN A 252 2.45 23.09 -2.55
N ARG A 253 3.16 22.04 -2.97
CA ARG A 253 2.53 20.80 -3.45
C ARG A 253 1.87 19.99 -2.34
N TYR A 254 2.31 20.16 -1.10
CA TYR A 254 1.88 19.33 0.03
C TYR A 254 1.21 20.13 1.15
N CYS A 255 1.44 21.44 1.20
CA CYS A 255 0.95 22.28 2.28
C CYS A 255 -0.50 22.74 2.04
N PRO A 256 -1.42 22.48 2.97
CA PRO A 256 -2.84 22.78 2.81
C PRO A 256 -3.18 24.27 2.81
N ILE A 257 -2.20 25.16 3.03
CA ILE A 257 -2.36 26.63 2.94
C ILE A 257 -3.00 27.05 1.60
N ARG A 258 -2.83 26.28 0.52
CA ARG A 258 -3.46 26.56 -0.78
C ARG A 258 -4.93 26.13 -0.88
N SER A 259 -5.38 25.15 -0.10
CA SER A 259 -6.67 24.46 -0.35
C SER A 259 -7.84 24.94 0.51
N ASN A 260 -7.59 25.51 1.70
CA ASN A 260 -8.64 26.00 2.58
C ASN A 260 -8.29 27.42 3.08
N THR A 261 -9.12 28.38 2.69
CA THR A 261 -9.41 29.62 3.45
C THR A 261 -8.24 30.46 3.96
N GLN A 262 -7.62 31.23 3.05
CA GLN A 262 -7.36 32.69 3.19
C GLN A 262 -7.12 33.28 1.79
N SER A 263 -8.21 33.32 1.02
CA SER A 263 -8.27 33.49 -0.43
C SER A 263 -7.91 34.88 -0.98
N HIS A 264 -7.61 35.89 -0.15
CA HIS A 264 -7.15 37.19 -0.64
C HIS A 264 -5.66 37.38 -0.32
N VAL A 265 -5.29 37.42 0.95
CA VAL A 265 -3.92 37.73 1.38
C VAL A 265 -2.87 36.77 0.81
N VAL A 266 -3.11 35.46 0.92
CA VAL A 266 -2.15 34.45 0.51
C VAL A 266 -2.18 34.26 -1.01
N ASN A 267 -3.35 34.30 -1.66
CA ASN A 267 -3.44 34.18 -3.12
C ASN A 267 -2.81 35.36 -3.89
N ILE A 268 -2.80 36.55 -3.31
CA ILE A 268 -2.22 37.75 -3.92
C ILE A 268 -0.70 37.74 -3.80
N VAL A 269 -0.18 37.34 -2.64
CA VAL A 269 1.25 37.07 -2.45
C VAL A 269 1.71 35.90 -3.34
N LEU A 270 0.88 34.87 -3.51
CA LEU A 270 1.18 33.68 -4.32
C LEU A 270 1.20 33.94 -5.84
N LYS A 271 0.33 34.80 -6.37
CA LYS A 271 0.34 35.19 -7.80
C LYS A 271 1.56 36.05 -8.14
N ALA A 272 1.99 36.94 -7.23
CA ALA A 272 3.17 37.79 -7.41
C ALA A 272 4.51 37.02 -7.34
N LEU A 273 4.53 35.83 -6.72
CA LEU A 273 5.76 35.05 -6.49
C LEU A 273 5.98 33.87 -7.45
N ALA A 274 5.02 33.56 -8.33
CA ALA A 274 5.09 32.40 -9.22
C ALA A 274 6.21 32.47 -10.28
N ASN A 275 6.86 33.62 -10.47
CA ASN A 275 7.82 33.89 -11.55
C ASN A 275 9.31 34.03 -11.12
N LYS A 276 9.73 33.51 -9.96
CA LYS A 276 11.11 33.68 -9.43
C LYS A 276 11.93 32.38 -9.39
N ASN A 277 13.24 32.45 -9.67
CA ASN A 277 14.23 31.37 -9.50
C ASN A 277 15.66 31.94 -9.21
N HIS A 278 16.29 31.54 -8.08
CA HIS A 278 17.73 31.20 -7.85
C HIS A 278 17.99 30.85 -6.33
N PHE A 279 19.16 30.31 -5.95
CA PHE A 279 19.34 29.18 -4.99
C PHE A 279 20.03 29.43 -3.63
N TYR A 280 19.54 28.74 -2.58
CA TYR A 280 20.26 28.23 -1.37
C TYR A 280 19.65 26.90 -0.90
N ALA A 281 20.45 26.01 -0.29
CA ALA A 281 20.07 24.63 0.02
C ALA A 281 19.19 24.43 1.25
N LEU A 282 17.99 23.92 1.02
CA LEU A 282 17.14 23.26 2.01
C LEU A 282 17.23 21.74 1.79
N TYR A 283 17.94 21.04 2.66
CA TYR A 283 18.09 19.59 2.57
C TYR A 283 16.90 18.87 3.21
N TYR A 284 16.38 17.86 2.51
CA TYR A 284 15.66 16.79 3.17
C TYR A 284 16.67 15.91 3.89
N ARG A 285 16.33 15.51 5.11
CA ARG A 285 17.11 14.53 5.86
C ARG A 285 17.03 13.18 5.13
N MET A 286 18.06 12.85 4.34
CA MET A 286 18.30 11.52 3.81
C MET A 286 19.36 10.86 4.68
N ASP A 287 18.94 10.10 5.70
CA ASP A 287 19.88 9.43 6.60
C ASP A 287 20.39 8.07 6.06
N ASP A 288 19.95 7.56 4.89
CA ASP A 288 20.17 6.13 4.54
C ASP A 288 20.75 5.82 3.13
N VAL A 289 21.65 6.62 2.56
CA VAL A 289 22.36 6.24 1.31
C VAL A 289 23.88 6.36 1.45
N LEU A 290 24.49 5.37 2.11
CA LEU A 290 25.90 5.02 1.90
C LEU A 290 25.93 3.58 1.37
N LEU A 291 26.13 3.48 0.05
CA LEU A 291 26.16 2.23 -0.73
C LEU A 291 27.50 1.51 -0.49
N GLY A 292 27.43 0.28 0.00
CA GLY A 292 28.52 -0.70 -0.11
C GLY A 292 28.49 -1.35 -1.50
N SER A 293 29.57 -1.19 -2.26
CA SER A 293 29.82 -1.91 -3.50
C SER A 293 30.15 -3.37 -3.18
N SER A 294 29.40 -4.32 -3.75
CA SER A 294 29.83 -5.73 -3.81
C SER A 294 30.05 -6.12 -5.26
N GLU A 295 31.23 -6.66 -5.50
CA GLU A 295 31.70 -7.18 -6.78
C GLU A 295 30.99 -8.49 -7.11
N SER A 296 30.62 -8.67 -8.38
CA SER A 296 30.02 -9.88 -8.91
C SER A 296 31.10 -10.84 -9.41
N GLU A 297 31.11 -12.07 -8.89
CA GLU A 297 31.88 -13.17 -9.47
C GLU A 297 30.99 -13.99 -10.41
N ASP A 298 31.49 -14.19 -11.64
CA ASP A 298 30.92 -15.07 -12.66
C ASP A 298 31.16 -16.54 -12.29
N VAL A 299 30.15 -17.40 -12.44
CA VAL A 299 30.30 -18.86 -12.37
C VAL A 299 29.70 -19.49 -13.62
N SER A 300 30.55 -20.21 -14.36
CA SER A 300 30.22 -20.98 -15.56
C SER A 300 29.72 -22.39 -15.25
N SER A 301 28.94 -22.90 -16.20
CA SER A 301 28.20 -24.16 -16.31
C SER A 301 28.94 -25.48 -16.04
N GLU A 302 28.25 -26.43 -15.39
CA GLU A 302 27.83 -27.73 -15.95
C GLU A 302 26.83 -28.42 -14.98
N GLU A 303 25.69 -28.90 -15.51
CA GLU A 303 24.57 -29.48 -14.74
C GLU A 303 24.79 -30.97 -14.44
N GLU A 304 25.06 -31.29 -13.18
CA GLU A 304 24.64 -32.54 -12.55
C GLU A 304 23.60 -32.22 -11.47
N VAL A 305 22.50 -32.98 -11.42
CA VAL A 305 21.46 -32.84 -10.40
C VAL A 305 22.09 -33.08 -9.02
N PRO A 306 22.20 -32.08 -8.12
CA PRO A 306 22.88 -32.28 -6.86
C PRO A 306 22.12 -33.30 -6.02
N SER A 307 22.84 -34.28 -5.46
CA SER A 307 22.32 -35.05 -4.35
C SER A 307 21.90 -34.07 -3.24
N MET A 308 20.88 -34.42 -2.45
CA MET A 308 20.22 -33.59 -1.44
C MET A 308 21.14 -33.01 -0.32
N LEU A 309 22.47 -33.14 -0.43
CA LEU A 309 23.45 -32.94 0.63
C LEU A 309 24.54 -31.89 0.35
N ASP A 310 24.64 -31.30 -0.84
CA ASP A 310 25.72 -30.33 -1.13
C ASP A 310 25.21 -28.88 -1.16
N ILE A 311 25.23 -28.23 0.02
CA ILE A 311 24.92 -26.80 0.18
C ILE A 311 26.08 -26.15 0.97
N PRO A 312 26.60 -24.98 0.55
CA PRO A 312 27.78 -24.35 1.18
C PRO A 312 27.59 -23.99 2.66
N ASP A 313 28.64 -24.20 3.45
CA ASP A 313 28.70 -24.13 4.94
C ASP A 313 28.50 -22.73 5.56
N ASN A 314 28.25 -21.70 4.76
CA ASN A 314 28.43 -20.30 5.18
C ASN A 314 27.16 -19.67 5.79
N LEU A 315 26.10 -20.45 6.01
CA LEU A 315 24.83 -19.98 6.57
C LEU A 315 24.48 -20.74 7.84
N THR A 316 24.16 -19.99 8.89
CA THR A 316 23.69 -20.48 10.21
C THR A 316 22.40 -21.33 10.16
N TYR A 317 21.81 -21.53 8.98
CA TYR A 317 20.69 -22.43 8.75
C TYR A 317 21.21 -23.79 8.29
N ARG A 318 21.67 -24.61 9.24
CA ARG A 318 21.92 -26.03 8.96
C ARG A 318 20.58 -26.70 8.64
N TRP A 319 20.51 -27.29 7.45
CA TRP A 319 19.41 -28.17 7.08
C TRP A 319 19.36 -29.35 8.05
N PRO A 320 18.17 -29.71 8.51
CA PRO A 320 18.03 -30.73 9.51
C PRO A 320 18.39 -32.09 8.90
N LYS A 321 19.28 -32.82 9.58
CA LYS A 321 19.62 -34.20 9.26
C LYS A 321 18.52 -35.07 9.86
N ASN A 322 17.97 -36.02 9.11
CA ASN A 322 16.81 -36.88 9.44
C ASN A 322 15.45 -36.22 9.20
N ILE A 323 15.02 -36.23 7.94
CA ILE A 323 13.72 -35.74 7.50
C ILE A 323 12.73 -36.92 7.47
N VAL A 324 11.66 -36.84 8.25
CA VAL A 324 10.54 -37.80 8.21
C VAL A 324 9.38 -37.16 7.47
N GLU A 325 8.84 -37.83 6.45
CA GLU A 325 7.65 -37.38 5.73
C GLU A 325 6.39 -37.68 6.56
N ILE A 326 5.65 -36.63 6.93
CA ILE A 326 4.41 -36.72 7.72
C ILE A 326 3.21 -36.99 6.81
N GLY A 327 3.23 -36.44 5.60
CA GLY A 327 2.18 -36.68 4.61
C GLY A 327 2.39 -35.93 3.30
N GLU A 328 1.70 -36.42 2.27
CA GLU A 328 1.66 -35.84 0.92
C GLU A 328 0.21 -35.69 0.47
N ALA A 329 -0.07 -34.59 -0.22
CA ALA A 329 -1.31 -34.46 -0.97
C ALA A 329 -1.09 -33.66 -2.26
N SER A 330 -1.94 -33.93 -3.26
CA SER A 330 -1.83 -33.32 -4.57
C SER A 330 -3.16 -32.81 -5.11
N ILE A 331 -3.11 -31.70 -5.83
CA ILE A 331 -4.22 -31.15 -6.62
C ILE A 331 -4.02 -31.58 -8.08
N PRO A 332 -5.04 -32.20 -8.72
CA PRO A 332 -4.97 -32.60 -10.12
C PRO A 332 -4.70 -31.41 -11.05
N GLU A 333 -3.99 -31.67 -12.14
CA GLU A 333 -3.59 -30.65 -13.12
C GLU A 333 -4.80 -29.94 -13.77
N GLU A 334 -5.91 -30.65 -13.95
CA GLU A 334 -7.14 -30.12 -14.55
C GLU A 334 -7.72 -28.89 -13.82
N LEU A 335 -7.43 -28.77 -12.52
CA LEU A 335 -8.02 -27.73 -11.65
C LEU A 335 -7.11 -26.51 -11.46
N SER A 336 -5.80 -26.68 -11.61
CA SER A 336 -4.81 -25.62 -11.37
C SER A 336 -3.95 -25.30 -12.61
N ASN A 337 -4.26 -25.91 -13.75
CA ASN A 337 -3.44 -26.00 -14.97
C ASN A 337 -2.04 -26.61 -14.77
N ARG A 338 -1.72 -26.99 -13.54
CA ARG A 338 -0.44 -27.52 -13.09
C ARG A 338 -0.68 -28.45 -11.93
N LYS A 339 -0.01 -29.58 -11.88
CA LYS A 339 -0.01 -30.43 -10.69
C LYS A 339 0.56 -29.64 -9.51
N ILE A 340 -0.22 -29.50 -8.44
CA ILE A 340 0.28 -28.95 -7.17
C ILE A 340 0.52 -30.14 -6.25
N GLN A 341 1.72 -30.26 -5.68
CA GLN A 341 2.01 -31.25 -4.65
C GLN A 341 2.54 -30.52 -3.43
N LEU A 342 2.03 -30.91 -2.27
CA LEU A 342 2.46 -30.37 -1.01
C LEU A 342 2.80 -31.54 -0.08
N LYS A 343 4.00 -31.49 0.49
CA LYS A 343 4.49 -32.47 1.44
C LYS A 343 4.86 -31.77 2.74
N LEU A 344 4.54 -32.41 3.85
CA LEU A 344 4.96 -31.96 5.17
C LEU A 344 6.02 -32.91 5.68
N HIS A 345 7.10 -32.34 6.20
CA HIS A 345 8.18 -33.10 6.77
C HIS A 345 8.55 -32.54 8.15
N ARG A 346 8.98 -33.44 9.02
CA ARG A 346 9.53 -33.12 10.33
C ARG A 346 11.00 -33.43 10.33
N ALA A 347 11.78 -32.53 10.90
CA ALA A 347 13.21 -32.72 10.96
C ALA A 347 13.74 -32.11 12.27
N SER A 348 13.94 -32.99 13.25
CA SER A 348 14.18 -32.65 14.66
C SER A 348 13.06 -31.80 15.26
N ASP A 349 13.38 -30.57 15.67
CA ASP A 349 12.52 -29.55 16.26
C ASP A 349 11.89 -28.62 15.22
N LYS A 350 12.23 -28.80 13.93
CA LYS A 350 11.77 -27.95 12.84
C LYS A 350 10.74 -28.65 12.00
N ILE A 351 9.77 -27.87 11.56
CA ILE A 351 8.77 -28.29 10.59
C ILE A 351 9.13 -27.63 9.27
N CYS A 352 9.22 -28.47 8.24
CA CYS A 352 9.46 -28.03 6.88
C CYS A 352 8.31 -28.50 5.98
N ALA A 353 7.90 -27.63 5.07
CA ALA A 353 6.96 -27.96 4.03
C ALA A 353 7.69 -27.90 2.68
N PHE A 354 7.39 -28.84 1.82
CA PHE A 354 7.83 -28.83 0.43
C PHE A 354 6.60 -28.63 -0.44
N GLY A 355 6.68 -27.68 -1.36
CA GLY A 355 5.63 -27.45 -2.32
C GLY A 355 6.16 -27.41 -3.72
N SER A 356 5.38 -27.96 -4.63
CA SER A 356 5.62 -27.85 -6.06
C SER A 356 4.38 -27.41 -6.80
N MET A 357 4.56 -26.55 -7.80
CA MET A 357 3.55 -26.19 -8.80
C MET A 357 4.17 -26.42 -10.17
N GLY A 358 3.76 -27.49 -10.85
CA GLY A 358 4.47 -27.96 -12.03
C GLY A 358 5.91 -28.35 -11.68
N ASN A 359 6.89 -27.77 -12.39
CA ASN A 359 8.32 -28.02 -12.16
C ASN A 359 8.94 -27.09 -11.10
N THR A 360 8.22 -26.06 -10.66
CA THR A 360 8.72 -25.18 -9.59
C THR A 360 8.68 -25.93 -8.27
N ARG A 361 9.80 -25.97 -7.55
CA ARG A 361 9.95 -26.71 -6.29
C ARG A 361 10.54 -25.80 -5.22
N ILE A 362 9.85 -25.68 -4.10
CA ILE A 362 10.22 -24.82 -2.98
C ILE A 362 10.16 -25.62 -1.69
N CYS A 363 11.15 -25.44 -0.83
CA CYS A 363 11.04 -25.80 0.57
C CYS A 363 10.92 -24.56 1.43
N CYS A 364 10.05 -24.64 2.43
CA CYS A 364 9.86 -23.64 3.46
C CYS A 364 10.16 -24.27 4.82
N VAL A 365 10.98 -23.59 5.62
CA VAL A 365 11.22 -23.94 7.03
C VAL A 365 10.67 -22.80 7.88
N VAL A 366 9.78 -23.13 8.81
CA VAL A 366 9.28 -22.19 9.80
C VAL A 366 9.97 -22.52 11.12
N MET A 367 10.72 -21.56 11.66
CA MET A 367 11.28 -21.69 13.00
C MET A 367 10.24 -21.26 14.02
N THR A 368 10.10 -22.07 15.08
CA THR A 368 9.10 -21.85 16.12
C THR A 368 9.23 -20.45 16.73
N PRO A 369 8.10 -19.84 17.09
CA PRO A 369 8.08 -18.50 17.67
C PRO A 369 8.98 -18.42 18.91
N VAL A 370 9.95 -17.52 18.88
CA VAL A 370 10.79 -17.19 20.04
C VAL A 370 10.12 -16.02 20.75
N ASN A 371 9.82 -16.19 22.04
CA ASN A 371 9.38 -15.08 22.87
C ASN A 371 10.58 -14.17 23.14
N GLU A 372 10.56 -12.95 22.65
CA GLU A 372 11.55 -11.95 23.05
C GLU A 372 11.19 -11.43 24.45
N SER A 373 12.04 -11.74 25.45
CA SER A 373 11.74 -11.47 26.86
C SER A 373 11.80 -9.99 27.25
N ASP A 374 12.44 -9.15 26.43
CA ASP A 374 12.96 -7.85 26.89
C ASP A 374 12.35 -6.62 26.16
N GLN A 375 11.36 -6.79 25.29
CA GLN A 375 10.74 -5.67 24.57
C GLN A 375 9.26 -5.44 24.96
N GLU A 376 8.83 -4.18 24.88
CA GLU A 376 7.45 -3.72 25.11
C GLU A 376 6.42 -4.50 24.26
N ASP A 377 5.13 -4.39 24.56
CA ASP A 377 4.03 -5.09 23.86
C ASP A 377 3.99 -4.80 22.33
N PHE A 378 4.81 -5.50 21.54
CA PHE A 378 4.81 -5.44 20.08
C PHE A 378 3.95 -6.55 19.46
N GLU A 379 3.33 -6.24 18.32
CA GLU A 379 2.61 -7.21 17.49
C GLU A 379 3.56 -8.23 16.87
N ALA A 380 3.10 -9.45 16.58
CA ALA A 380 3.94 -10.49 16.00
C ALA A 380 4.73 -10.00 14.78
N GLY A 381 6.06 -10.20 14.79
CA GLY A 381 6.94 -9.92 13.68
C GLY A 381 7.16 -11.14 12.80
N VAL A 382 7.32 -10.93 11.50
CA VAL A 382 7.72 -11.97 10.54
C VAL A 382 9.01 -11.55 9.87
N SER A 383 9.96 -12.47 9.81
CA SER A 383 11.21 -12.35 9.06
C SER A 383 11.24 -13.43 8.00
N VAL A 384 11.63 -13.04 6.78
CA VAL A 384 11.68 -13.93 5.62
C VAL A 384 13.06 -13.88 5.03
N LYS A 385 13.64 -15.05 4.77
CA LYS A 385 14.86 -15.21 3.98
C LYS A 385 14.55 -16.09 2.77
N LEU A 386 14.95 -15.66 1.59
CA LEU A 386 14.72 -16.38 0.34
C LEU A 386 16.04 -16.69 -0.35
N LYS A 387 16.22 -17.96 -0.75
CA LYS A 387 17.35 -18.40 -1.57
C LYS A 387 16.86 -19.08 -2.84
N GLY A 388 17.60 -18.91 -3.94
CA GLY A 388 17.34 -19.57 -5.22
C GLY A 388 16.38 -18.82 -6.16
N ALA A 389 15.87 -17.66 -5.77
CA ALA A 389 15.04 -16.81 -6.63
C ALA A 389 15.31 -15.33 -6.38
N THR A 390 16.26 -14.75 -7.12
CA THR A 390 16.73 -13.36 -6.94
C THR A 390 15.73 -12.30 -7.38
N TYR A 391 14.78 -12.65 -8.25
CA TYR A 391 13.77 -11.71 -8.75
C TYR A 391 12.58 -11.54 -7.79
N VAL A 392 12.42 -12.44 -6.81
CA VAL A 392 11.36 -12.35 -5.81
C VAL A 392 11.87 -11.58 -4.61
N ASN A 393 11.18 -10.49 -4.28
CA ASN A 393 11.54 -9.65 -3.15
C ASN A 393 11.08 -10.29 -1.81
N GLU A 394 12.03 -10.50 -0.89
CA GLU A 394 11.75 -11.01 0.48
C GLU A 394 10.71 -10.16 1.21
N ILE A 395 10.72 -8.84 1.02
CA ILE A 395 9.75 -7.90 1.59
C ILE A 395 8.33 -8.25 1.14
N THR A 396 8.16 -8.60 -0.14
CA THR A 396 6.86 -8.97 -0.70
C THR A 396 6.31 -10.23 -0.03
N LEU A 397 7.15 -11.27 0.11
CA LEU A 397 6.75 -12.51 0.80
C LEU A 397 6.45 -12.24 2.27
N ARG A 398 7.30 -11.46 2.95
CA ARG A 398 7.09 -11.06 4.35
C ARG A 398 5.75 -10.36 4.53
N ASP A 399 5.44 -9.37 3.71
CA ASP A 399 4.21 -8.59 3.82
C ASP A 399 2.96 -9.47 3.54
N CYS A 400 3.05 -10.38 2.57
CA CYS A 400 2.02 -11.38 2.32
C CYS A 400 1.79 -12.27 3.54
N ILE A 401 2.85 -12.83 4.12
CA ILE A 401 2.78 -13.75 5.26
C ILE A 401 2.31 -13.02 6.54
N GLN A 402 2.81 -11.81 6.78
CA GLN A 402 2.35 -10.95 7.87
C GLN A 402 0.84 -10.68 7.76
N SER A 403 0.32 -10.52 6.53
CA SER A 403 -1.10 -10.25 6.32
C SER A 403 -2.02 -11.42 6.71
N ILE A 404 -1.50 -12.66 6.69
CA ILE A 404 -2.27 -13.87 6.99
C ILE A 404 -2.12 -14.31 8.46
N ILE A 405 -1.15 -13.78 9.21
CA ILE A 405 -0.98 -14.04 10.63
C ILE A 405 -1.81 -13.04 11.45
N PRO A 406 -2.59 -13.47 12.46
CA PRO A 406 -3.29 -12.57 13.38
C PRO A 406 -2.30 -11.99 14.40
N SER A 407 -1.48 -11.04 13.96
CA SER A 407 -0.39 -10.43 14.75
C SER A 407 -0.82 -9.90 16.13
N SER A 408 -2.09 -9.52 16.29
CA SER A 408 -2.67 -9.08 17.56
C SER A 408 -2.83 -10.19 18.61
N ARG A 409 -2.84 -11.47 18.19
CA ARG A 409 -2.93 -12.65 19.08
C ARG A 409 -1.57 -13.18 19.50
N LEU A 410 -0.54 -12.93 18.69
CA LEU A 410 0.82 -13.42 18.90
C LEU A 410 1.72 -12.25 19.35
N LYS A 411 1.42 -11.67 20.51
CA LYS A 411 2.26 -10.60 21.07
C LYS A 411 3.66 -11.12 21.39
N ARG A 412 4.68 -10.25 21.25
CA ARG A 412 6.09 -10.55 21.60
C ARG A 412 6.66 -11.78 20.91
N THR A 413 6.09 -12.11 19.75
CA THR A 413 6.42 -13.30 18.99
C THR A 413 7.12 -12.89 17.71
N PHE A 414 8.26 -13.52 17.42
CA PHE A 414 8.94 -13.36 16.14
C PHE A 414 8.95 -14.71 15.40
N ILE A 415 8.51 -14.70 14.14
CA ILE A 415 8.42 -15.89 13.30
C ILE A 415 9.44 -15.75 12.18
N ASP A 416 10.50 -16.55 12.25
CA ASP A 416 11.50 -16.62 11.20
C ASP A 416 11.14 -17.70 10.18
N ILE A 417 11.15 -17.32 8.90
CA ILE A 417 10.75 -18.17 7.78
C ILE A 417 11.88 -18.16 6.76
N ALA A 418 12.33 -19.35 6.37
CA ALA A 418 13.35 -19.51 5.35
C ALA A 418 12.78 -20.30 4.17
N PHE A 419 12.92 -19.73 2.98
CA PHE A 419 12.57 -20.36 1.71
C PHE A 419 13.82 -20.75 0.94
N HIS A 420 13.76 -21.91 0.30
CA HIS A 420 14.75 -22.36 -0.65
C HIS A 420 14.07 -22.87 -1.92
N VAL A 421 14.35 -22.21 -3.04
CA VAL A 421 13.83 -22.57 -4.37
C VAL A 421 14.84 -23.51 -5.02
N TYR A 422 14.48 -24.79 -5.14
CA TYR A 422 15.32 -25.81 -5.77
C TYR A 422 15.22 -25.78 -7.29
N SER A 423 14.03 -25.48 -7.80
CA SER A 423 13.77 -25.37 -9.23
C SER A 423 12.77 -24.25 -9.45
N ASP A 424 13.10 -23.35 -10.37
CA ASP A 424 12.26 -22.22 -10.76
C ASP A 424 11.80 -22.41 -12.20
N ALA A 425 10.56 -22.86 -12.35
CA ALA A 425 9.85 -23.00 -13.62
C ALA A 425 8.65 -22.04 -13.71
N GLY A 426 8.66 -20.93 -12.95
CA GLY A 426 7.57 -19.94 -12.86
C GLY A 426 6.74 -20.09 -11.58
N ASN A 427 5.84 -19.14 -11.29
CA ASN A 427 4.94 -19.19 -10.12
C ASN A 427 5.64 -19.42 -8.75
N VAL A 428 6.84 -18.86 -8.55
CA VAL A 428 7.56 -18.99 -7.27
C VAL A 428 6.76 -18.41 -6.10
N ILE A 429 6.15 -17.23 -6.27
CA ILE A 429 5.35 -16.59 -5.21
C ILE A 429 4.12 -17.42 -4.82
N PRO A 430 3.24 -17.86 -5.75
CA PRO A 430 2.14 -18.77 -5.42
C PRO A 430 2.58 -20.04 -4.69
N THR A 431 3.64 -20.67 -5.19
CA THR A 431 4.16 -21.91 -4.61
C THR A 431 4.68 -21.66 -3.20
N ALA A 432 5.46 -20.60 -2.98
CA ALA A 432 5.99 -20.24 -1.68
C ALA A 432 4.89 -19.96 -0.65
N LEU A 433 3.86 -19.19 -1.03
CA LEU A 433 2.76 -18.82 -0.14
C LEU A 433 1.88 -20.00 0.27
N MET A 434 1.65 -20.96 -0.62
CA MET A 434 0.94 -22.20 -0.26
C MET A 434 1.80 -23.14 0.58
N THR A 435 3.11 -23.20 0.31
CA THR A 435 4.05 -24.02 1.08
C THR A 435 4.19 -23.51 2.51
N VAL A 436 4.33 -22.18 2.70
CA VAL A 436 4.45 -21.60 4.04
C VAL A 436 3.17 -21.69 4.85
N LEU A 437 2.00 -21.65 4.22
CA LEU A 437 0.72 -21.88 4.92
C LEU A 437 0.73 -23.23 5.64
N LEU A 438 1.19 -24.28 4.96
CA LEU A 438 1.30 -25.60 5.56
C LEU A 438 2.33 -25.65 6.67
N ALA A 439 3.52 -25.08 6.44
CA ALA A 439 4.56 -25.03 7.46
C ALA A 439 4.09 -24.26 8.71
N LEU A 440 3.40 -23.13 8.56
CA LEU A 440 2.85 -22.35 9.66
C LEU A 440 1.79 -23.15 10.43
N THR A 441 0.86 -23.79 9.70
CA THR A 441 -0.25 -24.54 10.28
C THR A 441 0.26 -25.76 11.06
N ALA A 442 1.21 -26.50 10.49
CA ALA A 442 1.87 -27.61 11.15
C ALA A 442 2.71 -27.17 12.37
N SER A 443 3.33 -25.99 12.31
CA SER A 443 3.99 -25.35 13.45
C SER A 443 3.03 -24.76 14.49
N ARG A 444 1.73 -25.02 14.36
CA ARG A 444 0.67 -24.50 15.26
C ARG A 444 0.69 -22.98 15.38
N VAL A 445 1.17 -22.28 14.34
CA VAL A 445 1.06 -20.83 14.24
C VAL A 445 -0.34 -20.51 13.73
N ASP A 446 -1.09 -19.75 14.52
CA ASP A 446 -2.42 -19.28 14.13
C ASP A 446 -2.35 -18.53 12.79
N VAL A 447 -3.20 -18.92 11.84
CA VAL A 447 -3.40 -18.22 10.57
C VAL A 447 -4.85 -17.75 10.44
N LYS A 448 -5.08 -16.62 9.78
CA LYS A 448 -6.41 -16.02 9.60
C LYS A 448 -7.34 -16.88 8.74
N GLY A 449 -6.78 -17.75 7.91
CA GLY A 449 -7.51 -18.70 7.08
C GLY A 449 -6.60 -19.36 6.05
N ILE A 450 -7.19 -20.24 5.23
CA ILE A 450 -6.48 -20.89 4.13
C ILE A 450 -6.19 -19.87 3.04
N VAL A 451 -4.96 -19.92 2.55
CA VAL A 451 -4.42 -19.02 1.54
C VAL A 451 -4.36 -19.76 0.21
N THR A 452 -4.89 -19.10 -0.82
CA THR A 452 -4.78 -19.51 -2.22
C THR A 452 -4.15 -18.37 -2.99
N CYS A 453 -3.17 -18.68 -3.83
CA CYS A 453 -2.49 -17.69 -4.64
C CYS A 453 -2.40 -18.19 -6.08
N VAL A 454 -2.73 -17.33 -7.04
CA VAL A 454 -2.74 -17.65 -8.47
C VAL A 454 -2.12 -16.51 -9.25
N THR A 455 -1.30 -16.84 -10.24
CA THR A 455 -0.73 -15.88 -11.19
C THR A 455 -1.42 -16.04 -12.54
N VAL A 456 -1.73 -14.92 -13.19
CA VAL A 456 -2.28 -14.88 -14.55
C VAL A 456 -1.37 -14.03 -15.43
N LEU A 457 -0.85 -14.62 -16.49
CA LEU A 457 -0.13 -13.93 -17.56
C LEU A 457 -1.11 -13.43 -18.61
N ILE A 458 -0.92 -12.19 -19.04
CA ILE A 458 -1.58 -11.59 -20.19
C ILE A 458 -0.61 -11.68 -21.37
N THR A 459 -0.92 -12.52 -22.35
CA THR A 459 -0.07 -12.67 -23.54
C THR A 459 -0.16 -11.41 -24.42
N PRO A 460 0.80 -11.18 -25.34
CA PRO A 460 0.74 -10.05 -26.28
C PRO A 460 -0.53 -10.04 -27.14
N GLU A 461 -1.11 -11.21 -27.40
CA GLU A 461 -2.36 -11.39 -28.14
C GLU A 461 -3.61 -11.10 -27.27
N GLY A 462 -3.41 -10.81 -25.98
CA GLY A 462 -4.47 -10.51 -25.01
C GLY A 462 -5.11 -11.74 -24.36
N ASN A 463 -4.54 -12.93 -24.55
CA ASN A 463 -5.01 -14.16 -23.92
C ASN A 463 -4.59 -14.20 -22.44
N LEU A 464 -5.39 -14.87 -21.61
CA LEU A 464 -5.10 -15.04 -20.18
C LEU A 464 -4.62 -16.46 -19.92
N VAL A 465 -3.37 -16.61 -19.49
CA VAL A 465 -2.76 -17.89 -19.13
C VAL A 465 -2.64 -17.96 -17.62
N VAL A 466 -3.30 -18.94 -17.00
CA VAL A 466 -3.27 -19.14 -15.54
C VAL A 466 -2.10 -20.04 -15.16
N ASN A 467 -1.33 -19.63 -14.15
CA ASN A 467 -0.11 -20.27 -13.66
C ASN A 467 0.89 -20.55 -14.79
N PRO A 468 1.39 -19.50 -15.47
CA PRO A 468 2.28 -19.64 -16.63
C PRO A 468 3.59 -20.36 -16.25
N THR A 469 4.21 -21.09 -17.17
CA THR A 469 5.59 -21.58 -17.01
C THR A 469 6.58 -20.45 -17.25
N LYS A 470 7.80 -20.60 -16.75
CA LYS A 470 8.93 -19.71 -17.05
C LYS A 470 9.18 -19.54 -18.56
N GLU A 471 8.92 -20.56 -19.37
CA GLU A 471 9.02 -20.43 -20.83
C GLU A 471 7.89 -19.57 -21.42
N GLU A 472 6.65 -19.74 -20.95
CA GLU A 472 5.52 -18.91 -21.35
C GLU A 472 5.74 -17.46 -20.91
N GLU A 473 6.28 -17.28 -19.71
CA GLU A 473 6.69 -15.99 -19.16
C GLU A 473 7.77 -15.33 -20.03
N GLN A 474 8.83 -16.05 -20.37
CA GLN A 474 9.92 -15.53 -21.19
C GLN A 474 9.44 -15.20 -22.61
N LYS A 475 8.66 -16.09 -23.24
CA LYS A 475 8.07 -15.84 -24.57
C LYS A 475 7.19 -14.59 -24.60
N ALA A 476 6.45 -14.32 -23.53
CA ALA A 476 5.67 -13.10 -23.41
C ALA A 476 6.55 -11.87 -23.15
N ARG A 477 7.58 -12.00 -22.30
CA ARG A 477 8.57 -10.95 -22.00
C ARG A 477 9.33 -10.52 -23.25
N ASP A 478 9.70 -11.44 -24.14
CA ASP A 478 10.48 -11.14 -25.35
C ASP A 478 9.68 -10.34 -26.39
N LYS A 479 8.34 -10.38 -26.31
CA LYS A 479 7.41 -9.74 -27.26
C LYS A 479 6.91 -8.36 -26.79
N ILE A 480 7.74 -7.60 -26.07
CA ILE A 480 7.49 -6.24 -25.51
C ILE A 480 6.68 -5.33 -26.47
N PRO A 481 5.69 -4.52 -26.00
CA PRO A 481 5.54 -4.00 -24.63
C PRO A 481 4.28 -4.38 -23.84
N GLU A 482 3.33 -5.14 -24.39
CA GLU A 482 1.99 -5.29 -23.76
C GLU A 482 1.85 -6.49 -22.80
N PHE A 483 2.91 -7.23 -22.49
CA PHE A 483 2.81 -8.36 -21.54
C PHE A 483 2.60 -7.87 -20.11
N ALA A 484 1.93 -8.70 -19.30
CA ALA A 484 1.76 -8.43 -17.87
C ALA A 484 1.50 -9.69 -17.05
N TYR A 485 1.92 -9.67 -15.78
CA TYR A 485 1.53 -10.66 -14.77
C TYR A 485 0.56 -10.01 -13.80
N VAL A 486 -0.48 -10.73 -13.42
CA VAL A 486 -1.35 -10.38 -12.29
C VAL A 486 -1.34 -11.54 -11.32
N THR A 487 -0.74 -11.34 -10.15
CA THR A 487 -0.77 -12.34 -9.07
C THR A 487 -1.78 -11.91 -8.03
N VAL A 488 -2.64 -12.82 -7.59
CA VAL A 488 -3.69 -12.55 -6.59
C VAL A 488 -3.59 -13.58 -5.48
N MET A 489 -3.50 -13.09 -4.24
CA MET A 489 -3.58 -13.88 -3.02
C MET A 489 -4.90 -13.61 -2.30
N LYS A 490 -5.66 -14.68 -2.00
CA LYS A 490 -6.90 -14.63 -1.23
C LYS A 490 -6.76 -15.38 0.09
N VAL A 491 -7.43 -14.85 1.12
CA VAL A 491 -7.68 -15.57 2.37
C VAL A 491 -9.15 -15.91 2.41
N MET A 492 -9.44 -17.21 2.35
CA MET A 492 -10.77 -17.69 1.97
C MET A 492 -11.82 -17.57 3.06
N LYS A 493 -11.41 -17.38 4.33
CA LYS A 493 -12.33 -17.13 5.44
C LYS A 493 -13.24 -15.92 5.18
N ASP A 494 -12.72 -14.91 4.50
CA ASP A 494 -13.44 -13.66 4.23
C ASP A 494 -13.66 -13.42 2.73
N ASP A 495 -13.29 -14.38 1.86
CA ASP A 495 -13.28 -14.27 0.39
C ASP A 495 -12.59 -13.00 -0.17
N HIS A 496 -11.71 -12.38 0.63
CA HIS A 496 -11.05 -11.13 0.28
C HIS A 496 -9.68 -11.33 -0.35
N VAL A 497 -9.41 -10.56 -1.40
CA VAL A 497 -8.05 -10.36 -1.94
C VAL A 497 -7.24 -9.60 -0.89
N ARG A 498 -6.22 -10.25 -0.33
CA ARG A 498 -5.36 -9.67 0.70
C ARG A 498 -4.13 -9.02 0.11
N TRP A 499 -3.65 -9.56 -1.00
CA TRP A 499 -2.50 -9.05 -1.71
C TRP A 499 -2.66 -9.30 -3.20
N TRP A 500 -2.15 -8.39 -4.00
CA TRP A 500 -2.04 -8.55 -5.44
C TRP A 500 -0.82 -7.79 -5.93
N ASP A 501 -0.29 -8.23 -7.06
CA ASP A 501 0.80 -7.53 -7.74
C ASP A 501 0.59 -7.59 -9.24
N VAL A 502 1.06 -6.53 -9.91
CA VAL A 502 1.03 -6.43 -11.36
C VAL A 502 2.41 -6.05 -11.85
N GLU A 503 3.01 -6.96 -12.62
CA GLU A 503 4.24 -6.69 -13.37
C GLU A 503 3.90 -6.46 -14.85
N GLY A 504 4.69 -5.62 -15.53
CA GLY A 504 4.48 -5.27 -16.95
C GLY A 504 3.63 -4.02 -17.17
N LEU A 505 3.21 -3.79 -18.42
CA LEU A 505 2.50 -2.56 -18.84
C LEU A 505 1.16 -2.84 -19.55
N PRO A 506 0.24 -3.59 -18.92
CA PRO A 506 -1.05 -3.92 -19.53
C PRO A 506 -1.98 -2.71 -19.62
N LYS A 507 -2.97 -2.78 -20.51
CA LYS A 507 -4.12 -1.87 -20.49
C LYS A 507 -4.95 -2.13 -19.23
N ALA A 508 -5.51 -1.08 -18.62
CA ALA A 508 -6.31 -1.22 -17.39
C ALA A 508 -7.48 -2.21 -17.52
N SER A 509 -8.09 -2.31 -18.71
CA SER A 509 -9.14 -3.30 -18.99
C SER A 509 -8.62 -4.74 -18.97
N GLN A 510 -7.39 -4.98 -19.40
CA GLN A 510 -6.74 -6.29 -19.34
C GLN A 510 -6.40 -6.67 -17.90
N VAL A 511 -5.86 -5.73 -17.10
CA VAL A 511 -5.61 -5.94 -15.66
C VAL A 511 -6.88 -6.35 -14.94
N SER A 512 -7.98 -5.63 -15.17
CA SER A 512 -9.26 -5.94 -14.51
C SER A 512 -9.77 -7.35 -14.87
N LYS A 513 -9.63 -7.77 -16.14
CA LYS A 513 -9.98 -9.13 -16.58
C LYS A 513 -9.07 -10.19 -15.96
N ALA A 514 -7.76 -9.95 -15.96
CA ALA A 514 -6.77 -10.86 -15.39
C ALA A 514 -6.94 -11.00 -13.87
N MET A 515 -7.20 -9.91 -13.16
CA MET A 515 -7.45 -9.91 -11.71
C MET A 515 -8.75 -10.66 -11.36
N ALA A 516 -9.81 -10.49 -12.15
CA ALA A 516 -11.05 -11.25 -11.99
C ALA A 516 -10.83 -12.75 -12.23
N LYS A 517 -10.08 -13.10 -13.28
CA LYS A 517 -9.71 -14.49 -13.57
C LYS A 517 -8.87 -15.08 -12.44
N ALA A 518 -7.78 -14.42 -12.02
CA ALA A 518 -6.92 -14.87 -10.93
C ALA A 518 -7.68 -15.05 -9.61
N SER A 519 -8.59 -14.11 -9.28
CA SER A 519 -9.45 -14.21 -8.09
C SER A 519 -10.41 -15.40 -8.16
N SER A 520 -11.03 -15.65 -9.33
CA SER A 520 -11.91 -16.79 -9.54
C SER A 520 -11.18 -18.12 -9.42
N GLU A 521 -9.98 -18.23 -10.02
CA GLU A 521 -9.14 -19.44 -9.95
C GLU A 521 -8.62 -19.68 -8.53
N ALA A 522 -8.26 -18.62 -7.81
CA ALA A 522 -7.87 -18.74 -6.40
C ALA A 522 -9.04 -19.29 -5.55
N SER A 523 -10.27 -18.82 -5.78
CA SER A 523 -11.46 -19.39 -5.14
C SER A 523 -11.73 -20.85 -5.53
N ALA A 524 -11.49 -21.23 -6.79
CA ALA A 524 -11.64 -22.61 -7.24
C ALA A 524 -10.60 -23.55 -6.60
N LEU A 525 -9.40 -23.03 -6.29
CA LEU A 525 -8.33 -23.79 -5.65
C LEU A 525 -8.60 -24.08 -4.17
N TYR A 526 -9.46 -23.30 -3.52
CA TYR A 526 -9.68 -23.34 -2.07
C TYR A 526 -10.13 -24.69 -1.52
N PRO A 527 -11.17 -25.38 -2.06
CA PRO A 527 -11.63 -26.64 -1.49
C PRO A 527 -10.53 -27.71 -1.48
N HIS A 528 -9.65 -27.68 -2.48
CA HIS A 528 -8.51 -28.58 -2.58
C HIS A 528 -7.45 -28.26 -1.54
N MET A 529 -7.07 -26.99 -1.39
CA MET A 529 -6.15 -26.56 -0.34
C MET A 529 -6.70 -26.86 1.07
N ALA A 530 -7.99 -26.67 1.29
CA ALA A 530 -8.64 -27.03 2.55
C ALA A 530 -8.53 -28.53 2.85
N THR A 531 -8.79 -29.37 1.85
CA THR A 531 -8.67 -30.83 1.97
C THR A 531 -7.23 -31.24 2.27
N ILE A 532 -6.24 -30.61 1.62
CA ILE A 532 -4.82 -30.89 1.85
C ILE A 532 -4.42 -30.53 3.28
N VAL A 533 -4.75 -29.30 3.72
CA VAL A 533 -4.46 -28.83 5.07
C VAL A 533 -5.10 -29.76 6.10
N GLN A 534 -6.38 -30.12 5.91
CA GLN A 534 -7.08 -31.02 6.80
C GLN A 534 -6.40 -32.39 6.90
N LYS A 535 -6.11 -33.05 5.77
CA LYS A 535 -5.45 -34.37 5.75
C LYS A 535 -4.08 -34.36 6.41
N LEU A 536 -3.29 -33.32 6.16
CA LEU A 536 -1.96 -33.19 6.75
C LEU A 536 -2.03 -32.94 8.27
N MET A 537 -3.04 -32.22 8.73
CA MET A 537 -3.28 -32.02 10.17
C MET A 537 -3.74 -33.31 10.86
N GLU A 538 -4.66 -34.06 10.25
CA GLU A 538 -5.09 -35.38 10.75
C GLU A 538 -3.93 -36.38 10.80
N SER A 539 -3.00 -36.30 9.85
CA SER A 539 -1.80 -37.16 9.83
C SER A 539 -0.80 -36.75 10.91
N GLY A 540 -0.62 -35.45 11.13
CA GLY A 540 0.27 -34.92 12.16
C GLY A 540 -0.21 -35.23 13.58
N GLU A 541 -1.51 -35.15 13.88
CA GLU A 541 -2.04 -35.44 15.21
C GLU A 541 -1.76 -36.87 15.71
N ASN A 542 -1.49 -37.81 14.81
CA ASN A 542 -1.10 -39.17 15.18
C ASN A 542 0.41 -39.33 15.47
N GLU A 543 1.23 -38.37 15.06
CA GLU A 543 2.69 -38.38 15.24
C GLU A 543 3.20 -37.36 16.28
N PHE A 544 2.37 -36.39 16.68
CA PHE A 544 2.66 -35.36 17.70
C PHE A 544 1.94 -35.65 19.00
#